data_AF-A0A2A5APZ2-F1
#
_entry.id   AF-A0A2A5APZ2-F1
#
_cell.length_a   1.000
_cell.length_b   1.000
_cell.length_c   1.000
_cell.angle_alpha   90.00
_cell.angle_beta   90.00
_cell.angle_gamma   90.00
#
_symmetry.space_group_name_H-M   'P 1'
#
loop_
_entity.id
_entity.type
_entity.pdbx_description
1 polymer ?
#
loop_
_entity_poly.entity_id
_entity_poly.type
_entity_poly.pdbx_seq_one_letter_code
_entity_poly.pdbx_strand_id
1 'polypeptide(L)'
;MLIPRKAKFRKPHKGKIQGKSHRGNYVAFGDFGLQSLESFWMTNQQIEACRVTINRRLKKGGKLWIRIFPQLQITKKPAETRMGKGKGSPDSWVAVIKPGRVIFEVGGADPALAREALKQAAYKLPVKAVIVDRLNVGGEKLS
;
A
#
# COMPACT_ATOMS: atom_id res chain seq x y z
N MET A 1 -12.95 2.11 3.83
CA MET A 1 -12.23 0.86 3.55
C MET A 1 -12.37 0.52 2.08
N LEU A 2 -11.24 0.43 1.38
CA LEU A 2 -11.20 0.12 -0.05
C LEU A 2 -11.58 -1.34 -0.31
N ILE A 3 -12.54 -1.57 -1.20
CA ILE A 3 -13.04 -2.90 -1.61
C ILE A 3 -13.46 -2.81 -3.09
N PRO A 4 -13.22 -3.86 -3.91
CA PRO A 4 -13.74 -3.90 -5.27
C PRO A 4 -15.28 -3.94 -5.30
N ARG A 5 -15.91 -3.09 -6.13
CA ARG A 5 -17.38 -3.08 -6.27
C ARG A 5 -17.94 -4.39 -6.84
N LYS A 6 -17.22 -5.02 -7.77
CA LYS A 6 -17.58 -6.29 -8.40
C LYS A 6 -16.33 -7.11 -8.61
N ALA A 7 -16.41 -8.42 -8.36
CA ALA A 7 -15.36 -9.38 -8.66
C ALA A 7 -15.95 -10.53 -9.48
N LYS A 8 -15.25 -10.95 -10.54
CA LYS A 8 -15.67 -12.08 -11.39
C LYS A 8 -15.69 -13.39 -10.59
N PHE A 9 -14.73 -13.57 -9.69
CA PHE A 9 -14.57 -14.77 -8.87
C PHE A 9 -14.55 -14.42 -7.39
N ARG A 10 -15.31 -15.17 -6.58
CA ARG A 10 -15.42 -14.94 -5.12
C ARG A 10 -14.28 -15.54 -4.29
N LYS A 11 -13.57 -16.55 -4.80
CA LYS A 11 -12.51 -17.26 -4.04
C LYS A 11 -11.28 -17.56 -4.91
N PRO A 12 -10.55 -16.54 -5.42
CA PRO A 12 -9.36 -16.75 -6.25
C PRO A 12 -8.26 -17.50 -5.49
N HIS A 13 -7.46 -18.32 -6.18
CA HIS A 13 -6.29 -18.98 -5.59
C HIS A 13 -5.23 -17.96 -5.15
N LYS A 14 -4.48 -18.29 -4.09
CA LYS A 14 -3.37 -17.46 -3.66
C LYS A 14 -2.21 -17.66 -4.63
N GLY A 15 -1.71 -16.57 -5.21
CA GLY A 15 -0.49 -16.58 -6.03
C GLY A 15 0.78 -16.54 -5.15
N LYS A 16 1.94 -16.67 -5.79
CA LYS A 16 3.25 -16.47 -5.15
C LYS A 16 3.64 -14.99 -5.21
N ILE A 17 4.22 -14.46 -4.12
CA ILE A 17 4.79 -13.11 -4.11
C ILE A 17 6.31 -13.24 -4.27
N GLN A 18 6.80 -13.14 -5.51
CA GLN A 18 8.22 -13.21 -5.82
C GLN A 18 8.63 -12.07 -6.76
N GLY A 19 9.92 -11.72 -6.73
CA GLY A 19 10.53 -10.70 -7.59
C GLY A 19 10.31 -9.26 -7.11
N LYS A 20 10.77 -8.31 -7.94
CA LYS A 20 10.68 -6.87 -7.70
C LYS A 20 9.48 -6.25 -8.41
N SER A 21 9.08 -5.05 -7.99
CA SER A 21 8.04 -4.29 -8.68
C SER A 21 8.61 -3.64 -9.94
N HIS A 22 8.08 -4.01 -11.11
CA HIS A 22 8.43 -3.38 -12.39
C HIS A 22 7.56 -2.16 -12.73
N ARG A 23 6.46 -1.94 -11.99
CA ARG A 23 5.49 -0.86 -12.27
C ARG A 23 5.21 -0.06 -11.01
N GLY A 24 4.97 1.25 -11.18
CA GLY A 24 4.73 2.19 -10.06
C GLY A 24 5.78 2.08 -8.97
N ASN A 25 7.03 2.01 -9.41
CA ASN A 25 8.24 1.99 -8.59
C ASN A 25 8.87 3.37 -8.43
N TYR A 26 8.21 4.41 -8.94
CA TYR A 26 8.58 5.82 -8.84
C TYR A 26 7.36 6.64 -8.43
N VAL A 27 7.61 7.83 -7.89
CA VAL A 27 6.58 8.82 -7.53
C VAL A 27 6.08 9.49 -8.80
N ALA A 28 4.78 9.42 -9.11
CA ALA A 28 4.26 10.00 -10.36
C ALA A 28 3.33 11.21 -10.17
N PHE A 29 2.69 11.35 -9.02
CA PHE A 29 1.71 12.42 -8.76
C PHE A 29 2.21 13.40 -7.70
N GLY A 30 2.57 12.89 -6.51
CA GLY A 30 3.02 13.72 -5.40
C GLY A 30 4.48 14.16 -5.52
N ASP A 31 4.97 14.83 -4.48
CA ASP A 31 6.35 15.29 -4.34
C ASP A 31 7.20 14.25 -3.59
N PHE A 32 6.56 13.52 -2.67
CA PHE A 32 7.18 12.46 -1.85
C PHE A 32 6.37 11.18 -1.93
N GLY A 33 7.02 10.03 -1.77
CA GLY A 33 6.38 8.72 -1.78
C GLY A 33 6.90 7.78 -0.69
N LEU A 34 6.07 6.82 -0.28
CA LEU A 34 6.45 5.73 0.61
C LEU A 34 6.62 4.45 -0.21
N GLN A 35 7.86 3.99 -0.36
CA GLN A 35 8.23 2.81 -1.13
C GLN A 35 8.50 1.62 -0.22
N SER A 36 7.97 0.44 -0.56
CA SER A 36 8.24 -0.79 0.20
C SER A 36 9.58 -1.41 -0.20
N LEU A 37 10.33 -1.92 0.79
CA LEU A 37 11.58 -2.66 0.57
C LEU A 37 11.37 -4.18 0.47
N GLU A 38 10.22 -4.68 0.91
CA GLU A 38 9.96 -6.10 1.08
C GLU A 38 8.64 -6.52 0.39
N SER A 39 8.47 -7.83 0.19
CA SER A 39 7.25 -8.40 -0.38
C SER A 39 6.25 -8.70 0.73
N PHE A 40 5.00 -8.23 0.61
CA PHE A 40 3.93 -8.60 1.55
C PHE A 40 2.53 -8.42 0.96
N TRP A 41 1.53 -8.98 1.65
CA TRP A 41 0.11 -8.69 1.39
C TRP A 41 -0.35 -7.57 2.31
N MET A 42 -0.74 -6.45 1.72
CA MET A 42 -1.24 -5.29 2.46
C MET A 42 -2.77 -5.34 2.54
N THR A 43 -3.32 -5.39 3.75
CA THR A 43 -4.77 -5.45 3.96
C THR A 43 -5.44 -4.09 3.73
N ASN A 44 -6.73 -4.10 3.37
CA ASN A 44 -7.52 -2.87 3.28
C ASN A 44 -7.52 -2.05 4.59
N GLN A 45 -7.47 -2.71 5.75
CA GLN A 45 -7.36 -2.07 7.07
C GLN A 45 -6.01 -1.36 7.24
N GLN A 46 -4.90 -1.98 6.83
CA GLN A 46 -3.58 -1.35 6.87
C GLN A 46 -3.51 -0.12 5.96
N ILE A 47 -4.14 -0.19 4.77
CA ILE A 47 -4.23 0.96 3.86
C ILE A 47 -4.96 2.12 4.52
N GLU A 48 -6.09 1.86 5.18
CA GLU A 48 -6.84 2.89 5.88
C GLU A 48 -6.10 3.44 7.10
N ALA A 49 -5.44 2.58 7.87
CA ALA A 49 -4.63 3.01 9.02
C ALA A 49 -3.52 3.98 8.57
N CYS A 50 -2.84 3.69 7.45
CA CYS A 50 -1.86 4.60 6.86
C CYS A 50 -2.52 5.90 6.37
N ARG A 51 -3.61 5.81 5.62
CA ARG A 51 -4.32 6.99 5.07
C ARG A 51 -4.76 7.95 6.19
N VAL A 52 -5.40 7.42 7.23
CA VAL A 52 -5.85 8.19 8.39
C VAL A 52 -4.65 8.84 9.10
N THR A 53 -3.55 8.09 9.29
CA THR A 53 -2.33 8.61 9.92
C THR A 53 -1.75 9.79 9.14
N ILE A 54 -1.61 9.64 7.81
CA ILE A 54 -1.09 10.69 6.93
C ILE A 54 -1.99 11.93 6.97
N ASN A 55 -3.30 11.74 6.73
CA ASN A 55 -4.24 12.86 6.70
C ASN A 55 -4.33 13.57 8.06
N ARG A 56 -4.21 12.84 9.17
CA ARG A 56 -4.20 13.46 10.51
C ARG A 56 -2.96 14.32 10.72
N ARG A 57 -1.79 13.90 10.22
CA ARG A 57 -0.57 14.71 10.32
C ARG A 57 -0.62 15.92 9.40
N LEU A 58 -1.11 15.74 8.18
CA LEU A 58 -1.28 16.79 7.17
C LEU A 58 -2.39 17.80 7.50
N LYS A 59 -3.39 17.42 8.31
CA LYS A 59 -4.60 18.20 8.63
C LYS A 59 -5.38 18.56 7.35
N LYS A 60 -5.26 19.80 6.88
CA LYS A 60 -5.84 20.31 5.61
C LYS A 60 -4.78 20.65 4.57
N GLY A 61 -3.49 20.43 4.87
CA GLY A 61 -2.38 20.74 3.98
C GLY A 61 -2.08 19.60 3.02
N GLY A 62 -2.01 19.91 1.73
CA GLY A 62 -1.60 18.96 0.69
C GLY A 62 -2.62 17.87 0.37
N LYS A 63 -2.17 16.96 -0.50
CA LYS A 63 -2.98 15.89 -1.09
C LYS A 63 -2.26 14.56 -0.95
N LEU A 64 -3.03 13.53 -0.62
CA LEU A 64 -2.58 12.14 -0.52
C LEU A 64 -3.08 11.34 -1.72
N TRP A 65 -2.19 10.61 -2.36
CA TRP A 65 -2.51 9.59 -3.36
C TRP A 65 -2.23 8.20 -2.80
N ILE A 66 -3.21 7.30 -2.96
CA ILE A 66 -3.05 5.89 -2.67
C ILE A 66 -2.75 5.20 -4.01
N ARG A 67 -1.55 4.64 -4.15
CA ARG A 67 -1.07 4.05 -5.42
C ARG A 67 -1.42 2.58 -5.59
N ILE A 68 -2.06 1.99 -4.60
CA ILE A 68 -2.38 0.58 -4.53
C ILE A 68 -3.86 0.37 -4.27
N PHE A 69 -4.37 -0.79 -4.67
CA PHE A 69 -5.77 -1.16 -4.47
C PHE A 69 -5.87 -2.62 -4.01
N PRO A 70 -6.68 -2.93 -2.99
CA PRO A 70 -6.81 -4.29 -2.48
C PRO A 70 -7.73 -5.12 -3.38
N GLN A 71 -7.14 -5.70 -4.42
CA GLN A 71 -7.85 -6.43 -5.48
C GLN A 71 -7.96 -7.94 -5.26
N LEU A 72 -7.20 -8.51 -4.31
CA LEU A 72 -7.17 -9.95 -4.06
C LEU A 72 -7.98 -10.29 -2.80
N GLN A 73 -8.90 -11.24 -2.92
CA GLN A 73 -9.69 -11.73 -1.79
C GLN A 73 -8.99 -12.92 -1.11
N ILE A 74 -8.78 -12.83 0.20
CA ILE A 74 -8.20 -13.87 1.04
C ILE A 74 -9.32 -14.59 1.80
N THR A 75 -9.22 -15.92 1.87
CA THR A 75 -10.16 -16.78 2.60
C THR A 75 -9.54 -17.31 3.88
N LYS A 76 -10.35 -17.46 4.92
CA LYS A 76 -9.98 -18.07 6.20
C LYS A 76 -10.96 -19.21 6.52
N LYS A 77 -10.46 -20.31 7.09
CA LYS A 77 -11.34 -21.35 7.65
C LYS A 77 -11.82 -20.92 9.04
N PRO A 78 -13.05 -21.27 9.44
CA PRO A 78 -13.50 -21.04 10.80
C PRO A 78 -12.54 -21.70 11.81
N ALA A 79 -12.42 -21.07 12.98
CA ALA A 79 -11.68 -21.67 14.09
C ALA A 79 -12.29 -23.04 14.44
N GLU A 80 -11.47 -23.93 15.02
CA GLU A 80 -11.92 -25.23 15.56
C GLU A 80 -12.44 -26.22 14.51
N THR A 81 -12.16 -25.99 13.22
CA THR A 81 -12.52 -26.91 12.13
C THR A 81 -11.32 -27.70 11.61
N ARG A 82 -11.55 -28.97 11.25
CA ARG A 82 -10.53 -29.84 10.63
C ARG A 82 -10.25 -29.46 9.16
N MET A 83 -9.17 -30.02 8.62
CA MET A 83 -8.84 -29.92 7.20
C MET A 83 -9.87 -30.64 6.31
N GLY A 84 -9.86 -30.38 5.00
CA GLY A 84 -10.90 -30.86 4.06
C GLY A 84 -12.10 -29.91 3.92
N LYS A 85 -13.24 -30.42 3.40
CA LYS A 85 -14.52 -29.70 3.19
C LYS A 85 -14.45 -28.44 2.31
N GLY A 86 -13.40 -28.33 1.49
CA GLY A 86 -13.21 -27.21 0.56
C GLY A 86 -12.61 -25.95 1.18
N LYS A 87 -12.70 -24.85 0.43
CA LYS A 87 -12.08 -23.57 0.75
C LYS A 87 -12.95 -22.71 1.66
N GLY A 88 -12.33 -22.09 2.66
CA GLY A 88 -12.99 -21.23 3.66
C GLY A 88 -13.77 -20.05 3.08
N SER A 89 -14.46 -19.33 3.95
CA SER A 89 -15.18 -18.10 3.60
C SER A 89 -14.19 -16.97 3.29
N PRO A 90 -14.55 -16.02 2.41
CA PRO A 90 -13.78 -14.80 2.25
C PRO A 90 -13.73 -13.97 3.53
N ASP A 91 -12.56 -13.45 3.86
CA ASP A 91 -12.26 -12.78 5.12
C ASP A 91 -11.80 -11.33 4.88
N SER A 92 -10.80 -11.14 4.03
CA SER A 92 -10.16 -9.83 3.83
C SER A 92 -9.78 -9.59 2.37
N TRP A 93 -9.67 -8.32 2.01
CA TRP A 93 -9.14 -7.87 0.72
C TRP A 93 -7.71 -7.35 0.91
N VAL A 94 -6.80 -7.78 0.04
CA VAL A 94 -5.38 -7.45 0.10
C VAL A 94 -4.86 -6.93 -1.23
N ALA A 95 -3.89 -6.03 -1.15
CA ALA A 95 -3.03 -5.63 -2.25
C ALA A 95 -1.72 -6.43 -2.18
N VAL A 96 -1.25 -6.93 -3.31
CA VAL A 96 0.05 -7.61 -3.40
C VAL A 96 1.12 -6.55 -3.60
N ILE A 97 2.02 -6.42 -2.63
CA ILE A 97 3.12 -5.46 -2.66
C ILE A 97 4.43 -6.21 -2.87
N LYS A 98 5.25 -5.69 -3.76
CA LYS A 98 6.60 -6.18 -4.06
C LYS A 98 7.63 -5.09 -3.74
N PRO A 99 8.90 -5.45 -3.47
CA PRO A 99 9.99 -4.51 -3.28
C PRO A 99 10.07 -3.48 -4.40
N GLY A 100 10.27 -2.23 -4.03
CA GLY A 100 10.33 -1.09 -4.94
C GLY A 100 8.97 -0.47 -5.27
N ARG A 101 7.83 -1.06 -4.86
CA ARG A 101 6.50 -0.47 -5.12
C ARG A 101 6.27 0.77 -4.25
N VAL A 102 5.89 1.88 -4.87
CA VAL A 102 5.40 3.07 -4.17
C VAL A 102 3.94 2.85 -3.77
N ILE A 103 3.66 2.95 -2.46
CA ILE A 103 2.36 2.65 -1.84
C ILE A 103 1.51 3.91 -1.71
N PHE A 104 2.10 4.98 -1.18
CA PHE A 104 1.45 6.28 -0.97
C PHE A 104 2.32 7.38 -1.56
N GLU A 105 1.68 8.47 -1.98
CA GLU A 105 2.36 9.71 -2.36
C GLU A 105 1.69 10.90 -1.69
N VAL A 106 2.48 11.90 -1.34
CA VAL A 106 2.03 13.16 -0.74
C VAL A 106 2.61 14.31 -1.55
N GLY A 107 1.81 15.36 -1.76
CA GLY A 107 2.26 16.57 -2.45
C GLY A 107 1.45 17.79 -2.07
N GLY A 108 2.00 18.98 -2.34
CA GLY A 108 1.40 20.26 -1.96
C GLY A 108 1.38 20.50 -0.44
N ALA A 109 2.34 19.92 0.29
CA ALA A 109 2.55 20.13 1.71
C ALA A 109 4.02 20.49 1.97
N ASP A 110 4.30 21.12 3.11
CA ASP A 110 5.66 21.38 3.56
C ASP A 110 6.50 20.08 3.55
N PRO A 111 7.73 20.08 3.00
CA PRO A 111 8.57 18.88 2.90
C PRO A 111 8.82 18.18 4.24
N ALA A 112 9.06 18.93 5.32
CA ALA A 112 9.32 18.33 6.63
C ALA A 112 8.05 17.63 7.15
N LEU A 113 6.90 18.29 7.01
CA LEU A 113 5.61 17.72 7.40
C LEU A 113 5.26 16.48 6.57
N ALA A 114 5.48 16.51 5.25
CA ALA A 114 5.20 15.39 4.35
C ALA A 114 6.07 14.17 4.69
N ARG A 115 7.37 14.36 4.89
CA ARG A 115 8.29 13.28 5.30
C ARG A 115 7.89 12.68 6.65
N GLU A 116 7.52 13.52 7.62
CA GLU A 116 7.09 13.03 8.93
C GLU A 116 5.78 12.25 8.84
N ALA A 117 4.80 12.72 8.05
CA ALA A 117 3.55 12.02 7.82
C ALA A 117 3.76 10.63 7.20
N LEU A 118 4.64 10.53 6.20
CA LEU A 118 5.01 9.26 5.58
C LEU A 118 5.79 8.34 6.54
N LYS A 119 6.66 8.90 7.39
CA LYS A 119 7.36 8.16 8.43
C LYS A 119 6.38 7.55 9.44
N GLN A 120 5.38 8.31 9.89
CA GLN A 120 4.35 7.81 10.79
C GLN A 120 3.50 6.70 10.14
N ALA A 121 3.22 6.82 8.83
CA ALA A 121 2.52 5.78 8.08
C ALA A 121 3.34 4.49 7.95
N ALA A 122 4.67 4.59 7.81
CA ALA A 122 5.55 3.43 7.73
C ALA A 122 5.44 2.52 8.96
N TYR A 123 5.26 3.08 10.16
CA TYR A 123 5.04 2.29 11.38
C TYR A 123 3.73 1.50 11.42
N LYS A 124 2.80 1.76 10.48
CA LYS A 124 1.57 0.98 10.33
C LYS A 124 1.73 -0.20 9.37
N LEU A 125 2.86 -0.30 8.68
CA LEU A 125 3.18 -1.38 7.77
C LEU A 125 3.89 -2.52 8.52
N PRO A 126 3.64 -3.79 8.14
CA PRO A 126 4.32 -4.94 8.73
C PRO A 126 5.74 -5.15 8.18
N VAL A 127 6.23 -4.26 7.30
CA VAL A 127 7.50 -4.38 6.61
C VAL A 127 8.25 -3.05 6.58
N LYS A 128 9.54 -3.12 6.23
CA LYS A 128 10.35 -1.93 6.02
C LYS A 128 9.89 -1.15 4.78
N ALA A 129 9.84 0.16 4.92
CA ALA A 129 9.53 1.09 3.86
C ALA A 129 10.47 2.31 3.95
N VAL A 130 10.78 2.89 2.81
CA VAL A 130 11.65 4.06 2.67
C VAL A 130 10.86 5.21 2.04
N ILE A 131 11.19 6.44 2.45
CA ILE A 131 10.62 7.64 1.84
C ILE A 131 11.49 7.99 0.63
N VAL A 132 10.84 8.23 -0.50
CA VAL A 132 11.49 8.58 -1.76
C VAL A 132 10.95 9.93 -2.24
N ASP A 133 11.83 10.72 -2.84
CA ASP A 133 11.47 12.00 -3.43
C ASP A 133 11.09 11.77 -4.90
N ARG A 134 10.29 12.68 -5.48
CA ARG A 134 10.02 12.66 -6.90
C ARG A 134 11.31 12.96 -7.67
N LEU A 135 11.79 11.98 -8.42
CA LEU A 135 12.88 12.18 -9.37
C LEU A 135 12.36 13.01 -10.55
N ASN A 136 13.00 14.13 -10.84
CA ASN A 136 12.79 14.83 -12.11
C ASN A 136 13.24 13.88 -13.23
N VAL A 137 12.29 13.43 -14.05
CA VAL A 137 12.60 12.64 -15.24
C VAL A 137 13.22 13.60 -16.26
N GLY A 138 14.54 13.74 -16.19
CA GLY A 138 15.38 14.69 -16.92
C GLY A 138 16.86 14.69 -16.50
N GLY A 139 17.21 14.13 -15.34
CA GLY A 139 18.62 13.93 -14.95
C GLY A 139 19.26 15.07 -14.17
N GLU A 140 18.54 16.14 -13.84
CA GLU A 140 19.04 17.17 -12.94
C GLU A 140 18.43 17.03 -11.55
N LYS A 141 19.30 16.76 -10.57
CA LYS A 141 19.00 16.95 -9.15
C LYS A 141 18.79 18.45 -8.95
N LEU A 142 17.64 18.84 -8.40
CA LEU A 142 17.50 20.17 -7.82
C LEU A 142 18.45 20.21 -6.60
N SER A 143 19.42 21.11 -6.71
CA SER A 143 20.40 21.50 -5.69
C SER A 143 19.74 21.84 -4.36
#